data_AF-A0A349E7H1-F1
#
_entry.id   AF-A0A349E7H1-F1
#
_cell.length_a   1.000
_cell.length_b   1.000
_cell.length_c   1.000
_cell.angle_alpha   90.00
_cell.angle_beta   90.00
_cell.angle_gamma   90.00
#
_symmetry.space_group_name_H-M   'P 1'
#
loop_
_entity.id
_entity.type
_entity.pdbx_description
1 polymer ?
#
loop_
_entity_poly.entity_id
_entity_poly.type
_entity_poly.pdbx_seq_one_letter_code
_entity_poly.pdbx_strand_id
1 'polypeptide(L)'
;MKQQIISFAIVTAAAFTYPNTVPAQLQGQVTDTQADQQDLTLFEPVEVSADNTSRSSARPNRESRATTSAPPFTLMGTSRLGDNYSAMVKHRGGETIIVRVGANGNTPIPDYSGYSIVDVAAGNILIRYPGNSPCIEFSGQGVSCNDAANIARLTLPTSAPLPSVNPPDELIESVEDQPKNPFETLRNGAVAQDEEQAGNAARFTPRRINPEDVPEGMRVISTPFGDRLVAQ
;
A
#
# COMPACT_ATOMS: atom_id res chain seq x y z
N MET A 1 -10.29 15.55 -63.57
CA MET A 1 -11.53 14.78 -63.83
C MET A 1 -11.88 13.97 -62.60
N LYS A 2 -13.14 14.11 -62.16
CA LYS A 2 -13.92 13.24 -61.23
C LYS A 2 -13.49 13.16 -59.76
N GLN A 3 -14.07 14.08 -58.98
CA GLN A 3 -14.51 13.88 -57.59
C GLN A 3 -15.62 12.82 -57.55
N GLN A 4 -15.63 11.96 -56.53
CA GLN A 4 -16.77 11.11 -56.20
C GLN A 4 -17.20 11.39 -54.76
N ILE A 5 -18.30 12.15 -54.67
CA ILE A 5 -19.04 12.49 -53.47
C ILE A 5 -19.91 11.28 -53.16
N ILE A 6 -19.78 10.71 -51.96
CA ILE A 6 -20.71 9.70 -51.45
C ILE A 6 -21.58 10.38 -50.39
N SER A 7 -22.77 10.76 -50.84
CA SER A 7 -23.90 11.15 -50.00
C SER A 7 -24.62 9.89 -49.53
N PHE A 8 -24.86 9.75 -48.22
CA PHE A 8 -25.84 8.81 -47.71
C PHE A 8 -26.91 9.53 -46.88
N ALA A 9 -28.14 9.14 -47.17
CA ALA A 9 -29.38 9.79 -46.80
C ALA A 9 -29.73 9.64 -45.31
N ILE A 10 -30.39 10.69 -44.82
CA ILE A 10 -31.08 10.78 -43.54
C ILE A 10 -32.29 9.85 -43.56
N VAL A 11 -32.44 8.99 -42.54
CA VAL A 11 -33.70 8.32 -42.22
C VAL A 11 -34.16 8.81 -40.86
N THR A 12 -35.14 9.70 -40.90
CA THR A 12 -35.93 10.19 -39.77
C THR A 12 -36.92 9.10 -39.37
N ALA A 13 -36.85 8.61 -38.13
CA ALA A 13 -37.86 7.72 -37.55
C ALA A 13 -38.62 8.45 -36.43
N ALA A 14 -39.95 8.34 -36.50
CA ALA A 14 -40.94 9.11 -35.76
C ALA A 14 -41.06 8.74 -34.27
N ALA A 15 -41.53 9.72 -33.50
CA ALA A 15 -41.88 9.65 -32.10
C ALA A 15 -43.06 8.69 -31.84
N PHE A 16 -42.93 7.87 -30.79
CA PHE A 16 -44.06 7.20 -30.15
C PHE A 16 -44.22 7.76 -28.74
N THR A 17 -45.17 8.68 -28.61
CA THR A 17 -45.74 9.13 -27.34
C THR A 17 -46.89 8.18 -26.96
N TYR A 18 -46.77 7.51 -25.81
CA TYR A 18 -47.87 6.77 -25.19
C TYR A 18 -48.41 7.58 -23.99
N PRO A 19 -49.67 8.04 -24.02
CA PRO A 19 -50.34 8.48 -22.80
C PRO A 19 -50.94 7.27 -22.07
N ASN A 20 -50.42 6.96 -20.88
CA ASN A 20 -51.05 6.04 -19.95
C ASN A 20 -52.10 6.82 -19.13
N THR A 21 -53.35 6.75 -19.56
CA THR A 21 -54.55 7.15 -18.80
C THR A 21 -55.15 5.91 -18.16
N VAL A 22 -55.06 5.82 -16.82
CA VAL A 22 -55.76 4.79 -16.02
C VAL A 22 -56.99 5.46 -15.37
N PRO A 23 -58.17 4.83 -15.43
CA PRO A 23 -59.43 5.46 -15.02
C PRO A 23 -59.62 5.56 -13.50
N ALA A 24 -60.33 6.61 -13.11
CA ALA A 24 -60.91 6.79 -11.78
C ALA A 24 -61.88 5.64 -11.44
N GLN A 25 -61.78 5.13 -10.21
CA GLN A 25 -62.74 4.20 -9.62
C GLN A 25 -63.31 4.78 -8.32
N LEU A 26 -64.57 4.40 -8.15
CA LEU A 26 -65.61 4.83 -7.22
C LEU A 26 -65.25 4.94 -5.73
N GLN A 27 -66.03 5.81 -5.11
CA GLN A 27 -66.28 5.99 -3.68
C GLN A 27 -66.64 4.67 -2.96
N GLY A 28 -66.08 4.51 -1.77
CA GLY A 28 -66.43 3.45 -0.81
C GLY A 28 -65.76 3.73 0.53
N GLN A 29 -66.23 4.74 1.26
CA GLN A 29 -65.73 5.08 2.59
C GLN A 29 -66.49 4.26 3.63
N VAL A 30 -65.87 3.15 4.04
CA VAL A 30 -66.31 2.33 5.17
C VAL A 30 -65.78 2.99 6.43
N THR A 31 -66.69 3.30 7.35
CA THR A 31 -66.40 3.76 8.70
C THR A 31 -65.59 2.71 9.43
N ASP A 32 -64.39 3.06 9.90
CA ASP A 32 -63.64 2.22 10.82
C ASP A 32 -63.33 2.94 12.12
N THR A 33 -63.40 2.14 13.17
CA THR A 33 -63.67 2.52 14.53
C THR A 33 -62.38 2.90 15.24
N GLN A 34 -62.44 4.00 15.99
CA GLN A 34 -61.41 4.51 16.87
C GLN A 34 -61.02 3.44 17.91
N ALA A 35 -59.81 2.88 17.78
CA ALA A 35 -59.19 2.05 18.79
C ALA A 35 -57.97 2.78 19.36
N ASP A 36 -58.12 3.10 20.64
CA ASP A 36 -57.21 3.74 21.57
C ASP A 36 -55.84 3.03 21.58
N GLN A 37 -54.81 3.69 21.05
CA GLN A 37 -53.42 3.41 21.39
C GLN A 37 -52.75 4.72 21.74
N GLN A 38 -52.42 4.83 23.02
CA GLN A 38 -51.73 5.96 23.62
C GLN A 38 -50.38 6.17 22.95
N ASP A 39 -50.31 7.24 22.16
CA ASP A 39 -49.09 7.71 21.53
C ASP A 39 -48.27 8.46 22.59
N LEU A 40 -47.19 7.83 23.06
CA LEU A 40 -46.23 8.47 23.97
C LEU A 40 -45.37 9.44 23.15
N THR A 41 -45.87 10.67 22.96
CA THR A 41 -45.13 11.77 22.35
C THR A 41 -44.07 12.30 23.32
N LEU A 42 -42.96 11.56 23.44
CA LEU A 42 -41.80 11.90 24.27
C LEU A 42 -40.89 12.99 23.65
N PHE A 43 -41.31 13.58 22.53
CA PHE A 43 -40.60 14.67 21.88
C PHE A 43 -41.58 15.78 21.52
N GLU A 44 -41.30 16.97 22.04
CA GLU A 44 -42.00 18.20 21.71
C GLU A 44 -41.75 18.54 20.23
N PRO A 45 -42.81 18.81 19.43
CA PRO A 45 -42.63 19.29 18.07
C PRO A 45 -42.02 20.69 18.13
N VAL A 46 -40.81 20.84 17.60
CA VAL A 46 -40.19 22.16 17.45
C VAL A 46 -40.95 22.93 16.37
N GLU A 47 -41.61 24.01 16.78
CA GLU A 47 -42.24 25.03 15.93
C GLU A 47 -41.19 25.55 14.92
N VAL A 48 -41.23 25.11 13.67
CA VAL A 48 -40.47 25.73 12.59
C VAL A 48 -41.33 26.85 12.02
N SER A 49 -41.06 28.08 12.43
CA SER A 49 -41.71 29.28 11.89
C SER A 49 -41.64 29.26 10.35
N ALA A 50 -42.79 29.12 9.74
CA ALA A 50 -42.97 29.16 8.29
C ALA A 50 -42.84 30.61 7.82
N ASP A 51 -41.62 31.02 7.49
CA ASP A 51 -41.37 32.17 6.61
C ASP A 51 -40.02 31.97 5.90
N ASN A 52 -40.02 31.16 4.83
CA ASN A 52 -39.25 31.45 3.63
C ASN A 52 -39.60 30.51 2.47
N THR A 53 -40.33 31.09 1.54
CA THR A 53 -40.59 30.60 0.19
C THR A 53 -39.28 30.40 -0.58
N SER A 54 -39.10 29.18 -1.10
CA SER A 54 -38.32 28.85 -2.31
C SER A 54 -36.80 29.10 -2.31
N ARG A 55 -36.03 28.22 -1.65
CA ARG A 55 -34.75 27.75 -2.19
C ARG A 55 -34.62 26.25 -1.93
N SER A 56 -34.62 25.46 -2.99
CA SER A 56 -34.33 24.03 -2.97
C SER A 56 -32.92 23.78 -2.45
N SER A 57 -32.80 23.62 -1.14
CA SER A 57 -31.64 23.01 -0.51
C SER A 57 -31.64 21.54 -0.89
N ALA A 58 -30.78 21.18 -1.84
CA ALA A 58 -30.42 19.81 -2.11
C ALA A 58 -29.87 19.20 -0.81
N ARG A 59 -30.74 18.52 -0.07
CA ARG A 59 -30.40 17.76 1.12
C ARG A 59 -29.44 16.66 0.66
N PRO A 60 -28.14 16.67 1.05
CA PRO A 60 -27.25 15.59 0.67
C PRO A 60 -27.80 14.31 1.28
N ASN A 61 -27.94 13.31 0.41
CA ASN A 61 -28.45 12.00 0.74
C ASN A 61 -27.69 11.44 1.96
N ARG A 62 -28.42 11.21 3.06
CA ARG A 62 -27.89 10.75 4.36
C ARG A 62 -27.62 9.23 4.32
N GLU A 63 -27.11 8.73 3.21
CA GLU A 63 -26.73 7.32 3.02
C GLU A 63 -25.20 7.15 2.96
N SER A 64 -24.45 8.26 2.91
CA SER A 64 -22.97 8.24 2.90
C SER A 64 -22.33 8.20 4.29
N ARG A 65 -23.11 8.15 5.38
CA ARG A 65 -22.57 8.06 6.75
C ARG A 65 -22.40 6.61 7.20
N ALA A 66 -21.86 5.75 6.33
CA ALA A 66 -21.06 4.65 6.81
C ALA A 66 -19.77 5.27 7.33
N THR A 67 -19.70 5.50 8.64
CA THR A 67 -18.42 5.80 9.31
C THR A 67 -17.54 4.57 9.13
N THR A 68 -16.91 4.45 7.97
CA THR A 68 -15.91 3.42 7.72
C THR A 68 -14.84 3.69 8.76
N SER A 69 -14.71 2.81 9.75
CA SER A 69 -13.82 3.06 10.90
C SER A 69 -12.34 2.99 10.53
N ALA A 70 -12.04 2.71 9.26
CA ALA A 70 -10.69 2.55 8.72
C ALA A 70 -10.60 3.07 7.28
N PRO A 71 -9.45 3.62 6.89
CA PRO A 71 -9.17 3.94 5.50
C PRO A 71 -9.15 2.66 4.65
N PRO A 72 -9.49 2.73 3.35
CA PRO A 72 -9.36 1.61 2.42
C PRO A 72 -7.96 1.00 2.39
N PHE A 73 -6.93 1.85 2.42
CA PHE A 73 -5.53 1.44 2.38
C PHE A 73 -4.70 2.13 3.45
N THR A 74 -3.73 1.42 3.99
CA THR A 74 -2.67 1.95 4.88
C THR A 74 -1.30 1.62 4.31
N LEU A 75 -0.32 2.51 4.49
CA LEU A 75 1.03 2.29 3.99
C LEU A 75 1.82 1.42 4.95
N MET A 76 2.37 0.31 4.45
CA MET A 76 3.28 -0.54 5.20
C MET A 76 4.76 -0.26 4.88
N GLY A 77 5.07 0.14 3.65
CA GLY A 77 6.45 0.45 3.26
C GLY A 77 6.59 0.85 1.80
N THR A 78 7.75 1.43 1.49
CA THR A 78 8.17 1.80 0.14
C THR A 78 9.57 1.26 -0.09
N SER A 79 9.84 0.69 -1.26
CA SER A 79 11.17 0.19 -1.64
C SER A 79 11.58 0.75 -2.99
N ARG A 80 12.85 1.14 -3.10
CA ARG A 80 13.46 1.67 -4.32
C ARG A 80 14.69 0.82 -4.66
N LEU A 81 14.74 0.31 -5.88
CA LEU A 81 15.88 -0.40 -6.43
C LEU A 81 16.26 0.22 -7.79
N GLY A 82 17.33 1.02 -7.78
CA GLY A 82 17.69 1.87 -8.92
C GLY A 82 16.56 2.85 -9.23
N ASP A 83 15.98 2.71 -10.42
CA ASP A 83 14.85 3.53 -10.90
C ASP A 83 13.49 2.84 -10.72
N ASN A 84 13.46 1.63 -10.15
CA ASN A 84 12.23 0.91 -9.89
C ASN A 84 11.70 1.25 -8.50
N TYR A 85 10.44 1.65 -8.43
CA TYR A 85 9.75 1.94 -7.19
C TYR A 85 8.69 0.86 -6.92
N SER A 86 8.54 0.50 -5.66
CA SER A 86 7.47 -0.38 -5.21
C SER A 86 6.90 0.12 -3.90
N ALA A 87 5.58 0.01 -3.76
CA ALA A 87 4.85 0.38 -2.56
C ALA A 87 4.13 -0.87 -2.03
N MET A 88 4.19 -1.07 -0.73
CA MET A 88 3.48 -2.11 -0.03
C MET A 88 2.36 -1.48 0.79
N VAL A 89 1.12 -1.78 0.43
CA VAL A 89 -0.09 -1.24 1.06
C VAL A 89 -0.90 -2.37 1.68
N LYS A 90 -1.54 -2.10 2.80
CA LYS A 90 -2.49 -3.01 3.44
C LYS A 90 -3.90 -2.49 3.23
N HIS A 91 -4.75 -3.30 2.62
CA HIS A 91 -6.17 -3.01 2.50
C HIS A 91 -6.87 -3.20 3.85
N ARG A 92 -7.99 -2.51 4.09
CA ARG A 92 -8.81 -2.66 5.31
C ARG A 92 -9.26 -4.10 5.58
N GLY A 93 -9.34 -4.93 4.55
CA GLY A 93 -9.63 -6.36 4.66
C GLY A 93 -8.48 -7.20 5.25
N GLY A 94 -7.31 -6.59 5.50
CA GLY A 94 -6.13 -7.25 6.04
C GLY A 94 -5.14 -7.74 4.99
N GLU A 95 -5.52 -7.74 3.72
CA GLU A 95 -4.68 -8.13 2.59
C GLU A 95 -3.53 -7.14 2.37
N THR A 96 -2.32 -7.65 2.12
CA THR A 96 -1.14 -6.86 1.77
C THR A 96 -0.84 -6.99 0.28
N ILE A 97 -0.75 -5.85 -0.39
CA ILE A 97 -0.57 -5.76 -1.84
C ILE A 97 0.72 -5.01 -2.13
N ILE A 98 1.57 -5.60 -2.98
CA ILE A 98 2.81 -4.96 -3.46
C ILE A 98 2.56 -4.45 -4.87
N VAL A 99 2.61 -3.12 -5.02
CA VAL A 99 2.42 -2.46 -6.31
C VAL A 99 3.77 -1.97 -6.82
N ARG A 100 4.18 -2.45 -8.00
CA ARG A 100 5.36 -1.96 -8.70
C ARG A 100 4.96 -0.73 -9.52
N VAL A 101 5.53 0.42 -9.19
CA VAL A 101 5.18 1.69 -9.82
C VAL A 101 6.10 1.94 -11.00
N GLY A 102 5.51 2.16 -12.17
CA GLY A 102 6.24 2.52 -13.38
C GLY A 102 6.59 4.01 -13.41
N ALA A 103 7.49 4.40 -14.32
CA ALA A 103 8.00 5.77 -14.42
C ALA A 103 6.93 6.87 -14.62
N ASN A 104 5.72 6.50 -15.03
CA ASN A 104 4.67 7.44 -15.42
C ASN A 104 3.73 7.88 -14.28
N GLY A 105 3.94 7.42 -13.05
CA GLY A 105 3.24 7.97 -11.86
C GLY A 105 1.71 7.88 -11.89
N ASN A 106 1.15 6.77 -12.38
CA ASN A 106 -0.29 6.50 -12.28
C ASN A 106 -0.56 5.00 -12.41
N THR A 107 -0.01 4.21 -11.50
CA THR A 107 -0.12 2.75 -11.56
C THR A 107 -1.38 2.27 -10.84
N PRO A 108 -2.29 1.53 -11.50
CA PRO A 108 -3.48 1.01 -10.83
C PRO A 108 -3.10 -0.04 -9.77
N ILE A 109 -3.86 -0.07 -8.69
CA ILE A 109 -3.74 -1.12 -7.68
C ILE A 109 -4.46 -2.37 -8.20
N PRO A 110 -3.82 -3.55 -8.25
CA PRO A 110 -4.47 -4.79 -8.68
C PRO A 110 -5.72 -5.07 -7.83
N ASP A 111 -6.77 -5.61 -8.45
CA ASP A 111 -8.04 -6.01 -7.78
C ASP A 111 -8.86 -4.87 -7.13
N TYR A 112 -8.32 -3.65 -7.08
CA TYR A 112 -9.00 -2.47 -6.53
C TYR A 112 -9.18 -1.40 -7.62
N SER A 113 -10.21 -1.60 -8.45
CA SER A 113 -10.51 -0.73 -9.59
C SER A 113 -10.73 0.72 -9.16
N GLY A 114 -10.10 1.64 -9.89
CA GLY A 114 -10.25 3.08 -9.69
C GLY A 114 -9.34 3.70 -8.63
N TYR A 115 -8.59 2.87 -7.89
CA TYR A 115 -7.46 3.33 -7.08
C TYR A 115 -6.17 3.26 -7.90
N SER A 116 -5.40 4.34 -7.89
CA SER A 116 -4.09 4.38 -8.56
C SER A 116 -3.05 5.09 -7.71
N ILE A 117 -1.81 4.58 -7.73
CA ILE A 117 -0.66 5.21 -7.11
C ILE A 117 -0.13 6.27 -8.09
N VAL A 118 -0.21 7.52 -7.65
CA VAL A 118 0.25 8.69 -8.40
C VAL A 118 1.76 8.88 -8.22
N ASP A 119 2.25 8.71 -6.98
CA ASP A 119 3.66 8.92 -6.68
C ASP A 119 4.11 8.06 -5.50
N VAL A 120 5.40 7.75 -5.48
CA VAL A 120 6.06 6.99 -4.41
C VAL A 120 7.32 7.73 -3.99
N ALA A 121 7.34 8.18 -2.74
CA ALA A 121 8.52 8.77 -2.12
C ALA A 121 8.92 7.97 -0.87
N ALA A 122 10.04 8.33 -0.26
CA ALA A 122 10.55 7.63 0.91
C ALA A 122 9.57 7.79 2.08
N GLY A 123 8.91 6.69 2.45
CA GLY A 123 8.01 6.65 3.60
C GLY A 123 6.63 7.27 3.39
N ASN A 124 6.30 7.66 2.15
CA ASN A 124 4.95 8.08 1.79
C ASN A 124 4.59 7.75 0.33
N ILE A 125 3.29 7.64 0.08
CA ILE A 125 2.75 7.44 -1.27
C ILE A 125 1.52 8.32 -1.48
N LEU A 126 1.25 8.67 -2.74
CA LEU A 126 0.04 9.37 -3.15
C LEU A 126 -0.88 8.38 -3.88
N ILE A 127 -2.09 8.18 -3.35
CA ILE A 127 -3.12 7.34 -3.96
C ILE A 127 -4.28 8.22 -4.41
N ARG A 128 -4.66 8.12 -5.68
CA ARG A 128 -5.88 8.70 -6.20
C ARG A 128 -7.07 7.79 -5.90
N TYR A 129 -8.13 8.37 -5.36
CA TYR A 129 -9.38 7.69 -5.12
C TYR A 129 -10.28 7.77 -6.36
N PRO A 130 -11.14 6.77 -6.60
CA PRO A 130 -12.11 6.86 -7.67
C PRO A 130 -13.14 7.95 -7.39
N GLY A 131 -13.71 8.54 -8.46
CA GLY A 131 -14.63 9.69 -8.34
C GLY A 131 -15.94 9.41 -7.60
N ASN A 132 -16.25 8.13 -7.33
CA ASN A 132 -17.43 7.70 -6.57
C ASN A 132 -17.15 7.52 -5.07
N SER A 133 -15.90 7.61 -4.61
CA SER A 133 -15.55 7.51 -3.19
C SER A 133 -14.78 8.76 -2.74
N PRO A 134 -15.28 9.50 -1.74
CA PRO A 134 -14.54 10.62 -1.19
C PRO A 134 -13.33 10.12 -0.39
N CYS A 135 -12.23 10.85 -0.48
CA CYS A 135 -11.10 10.69 0.42
C CYS A 135 -11.52 11.16 1.83
N ILE A 136 -11.30 10.32 2.85
CA ILE A 136 -11.53 10.67 4.26
C ILE A 136 -10.20 10.52 5.00
N GLU A 137 -9.84 11.53 5.80
CA GLU A 137 -8.59 11.54 6.57
C GLU A 137 -8.67 10.59 7.78
N PHE A 138 -7.59 9.81 7.97
CA PHE A 138 -7.37 8.93 9.11
C PHE A 138 -5.93 9.11 9.62
N SER A 139 -5.69 10.19 10.35
CA SER A 139 -4.37 10.56 10.88
C SER A 139 -3.73 9.47 11.74
N GLY A 140 -4.51 8.76 12.57
CA GLY A 140 -4.04 7.64 13.39
C GLY A 140 -3.52 6.43 12.61
N GLN A 141 -3.86 6.33 11.31
CA GLN A 141 -3.37 5.29 10.40
C GLN A 141 -2.45 5.88 9.31
N GLY A 142 -2.03 7.13 9.47
CA GLY A 142 -1.14 7.82 8.54
C GLY A 142 -1.78 8.17 7.19
N VAL A 143 -3.10 8.37 7.12
CA VAL A 143 -3.78 8.74 5.87
C VAL A 143 -4.26 10.18 5.98
N SER A 144 -3.73 11.09 5.16
CA SER A 144 -4.24 12.45 5.00
C SER A 144 -4.81 12.66 3.61
N CYS A 145 -5.84 13.50 3.50
CA CYS A 145 -6.60 13.66 2.26
C CYS A 145 -6.47 15.08 1.70
N ASN A 146 -6.36 15.16 0.38
CA ASN A 146 -6.53 16.39 -0.37
C ASN A 146 -7.85 16.31 -1.14
N ASP A 147 -8.86 17.03 -0.64
CA ASP A 147 -10.22 17.01 -1.19
C ASP A 147 -10.31 17.55 -2.61
N ALA A 148 -9.47 18.52 -2.98
CA ALA A 148 -9.51 19.16 -4.30
C ALA A 148 -9.13 18.20 -5.44
N ALA A 149 -8.24 17.25 -5.16
CA ALA A 149 -7.75 16.29 -6.15
C ALA A 149 -8.27 14.86 -5.94
N ASN A 150 -9.02 14.62 -4.85
CA ASN A 150 -9.39 13.29 -4.35
C ASN A 150 -8.16 12.36 -4.24
N ILE A 151 -7.07 12.89 -3.68
CA ILE A 151 -5.80 12.19 -3.49
C ILE A 151 -5.53 12.03 -2.00
N ALA A 152 -5.30 10.79 -1.56
CA ALA A 152 -4.81 10.48 -0.24
C ALA A 152 -3.28 10.43 -0.24
N ARG A 153 -2.66 11.09 0.73
CA ARG A 153 -1.27 10.87 1.09
C ARG A 153 -1.23 9.85 2.22
N LEU A 154 -0.63 8.70 1.95
CA LEU A 154 -0.40 7.69 2.97
C LEU A 154 1.05 7.80 3.43
N THR A 155 1.24 7.94 4.73
CA THR A 155 2.53 7.98 5.42
C THR A 155 2.62 6.77 6.33
N LEU A 156 3.81 6.21 6.53
CA LEU A 156 3.95 5.14 7.52
C LEU A 156 3.50 5.68 8.89
N PRO A 157 2.64 4.94 9.62
CA PRO A 157 2.32 5.29 10.99
C PRO A 157 3.59 5.10 11.83
N THR A 158 4.35 6.17 12.03
CA THR A 158 5.53 6.16 12.89
C THR A 158 5.07 6.17 14.33
N SER A 159 5.37 5.12 15.08
CA SER A 159 5.36 5.21 16.53
C SER A 159 6.50 6.13 17.00
N ALA A 160 6.38 6.66 18.21
CA ALA A 160 7.50 7.33 18.86
C ALA A 160 8.72 6.38 18.83
N PRO A 161 9.91 6.86 18.43
CA PRO A 161 11.12 6.05 18.49
C PRO A 161 11.30 5.59 19.93
N LEU A 162 11.68 4.31 20.09
CA LEU A 162 12.01 3.79 21.41
C LEU A 162 13.16 4.63 21.97
N PRO A 163 13.09 5.04 23.26
CA PRO A 163 14.18 5.80 23.86
C PRO A 163 15.46 4.99 23.72
N SER A 164 16.55 5.64 23.29
CA SER A 164 17.85 4.99 23.31
C SER A 164 18.17 4.67 24.77
N VAL A 165 18.25 3.38 25.10
CA VAL A 165 18.86 2.95 26.35
C VAL A 165 20.35 3.21 26.19
N ASN A 166 20.79 4.43 26.46
CA ASN A 166 22.20 4.65 26.76
C ASN A 166 22.44 3.94 28.09
N PRO A 167 23.32 2.92 28.14
CA PRO A 167 23.71 2.36 29.42
C PRO A 167 24.21 3.52 30.30
N PRO A 168 23.77 3.61 31.56
CA PRO A 168 24.26 4.65 32.44
C PRO A 168 25.79 4.51 32.58
N ASP A 169 26.51 5.60 32.33
CA ASP A 169 27.96 5.72 32.55
C ASP A 169 28.35 5.65 34.05
N GLU A 170 27.37 5.50 34.96
CA GLU A 170 27.56 5.52 36.41
C GLU A 170 27.42 4.15 37.08
N LEU A 171 27.90 3.08 36.45
CA LEU A 171 28.16 1.80 37.14
C LEU A 171 29.52 1.22 36.75
N ILE A 172 30.55 2.08 36.66
CA ILE A 172 31.95 1.64 36.82
C ILE A 172 32.25 1.60 38.33
N GLU A 173 31.49 0.80 39.06
CA GLU A 173 31.94 0.25 40.33
C GLU A 173 32.34 -1.19 40.01
N SER A 174 33.58 -1.53 40.33
CA SER A 174 34.27 -2.79 40.00
C SER A 174 33.39 -4.03 40.20
N VAL A 175 32.82 -4.55 39.11
CA VAL A 175 32.26 -5.90 39.07
C VAL A 175 33.27 -6.79 38.36
N GLU A 176 34.17 -7.36 39.16
CA GLU A 176 35.13 -8.41 38.78
C GLU A 176 34.45 -9.74 38.39
N ASP A 177 33.15 -9.73 38.09
CA ASP A 177 32.33 -10.91 37.83
C ASP A 177 31.21 -10.64 36.79
N GLN A 178 31.49 -9.80 35.77
CA GLN A 178 30.61 -9.77 34.60
C GLN A 178 30.75 -11.10 33.84
N PRO A 179 29.64 -11.81 33.53
CA PRO A 179 29.70 -13.03 32.73
C PRO A 179 30.30 -12.67 31.37
N LYS A 180 31.51 -13.18 31.13
CA LYS A 180 32.27 -13.00 29.90
C LYS A 180 31.35 -13.24 28.70
N ASN A 181 31.29 -12.27 27.80
CA ASN A 181 30.39 -12.32 26.67
C ASN A 181 30.63 -13.64 25.89
N PRO A 182 29.62 -14.48 25.64
CA PRO A 182 29.82 -15.78 24.98
C PRO A 182 30.40 -15.63 23.55
N PHE A 183 30.26 -14.43 22.95
CA PHE A 183 30.87 -14.10 21.65
C PHE A 183 32.30 -13.57 21.76
N GLU A 184 32.77 -13.11 22.93
CA GLU A 184 34.18 -12.76 23.15
C GLU A 184 35.06 -14.01 23.04
N THR A 185 34.60 -15.16 23.54
CA THR A 185 35.34 -16.42 23.43
C THR A 185 35.58 -16.82 21.97
N LEU A 186 34.61 -16.56 21.08
CA LEU A 186 34.74 -16.84 19.65
C LEU A 186 35.66 -15.86 18.93
N ARG A 187 35.59 -14.57 19.28
CA ARG A 187 36.49 -13.56 18.71
C ARG A 187 37.93 -13.77 19.16
N ASN A 188 38.14 -14.03 20.44
CA ASN A 188 39.47 -14.28 20.99
C ASN A 188 40.02 -15.64 20.55
N GLY A 189 39.15 -16.65 20.35
CA GLY A 189 39.53 -17.93 19.77
C GLY A 189 39.99 -17.82 18.31
N ALA A 190 39.38 -16.95 17.51
CA ALA A 190 39.83 -16.68 16.15
C ALA A 190 41.20 -15.97 16.11
N VAL A 191 41.45 -15.05 17.05
CA VAL A 191 42.73 -14.33 17.14
C VAL A 191 43.85 -15.21 17.74
N ALA A 192 43.54 -16.04 18.74
CA ALA A 192 44.51 -16.95 19.36
C ALA A 192 44.88 -18.15 18.45
N GLN A 193 43.93 -18.61 17.61
CA GLN A 193 44.24 -19.61 16.57
C GLN A 193 45.16 -19.07 15.46
N ASP A 194 45.21 -17.75 15.24
CA ASP A 194 46.14 -17.14 14.29
C ASP A 194 47.59 -17.07 14.83
N GLU A 195 47.80 -17.06 16.16
CA GLU A 195 49.13 -16.92 16.77
C GLU A 195 49.77 -18.27 17.14
N GLU A 196 49.01 -19.25 17.66
CA GLU A 196 49.54 -20.61 17.91
C GLU A 196 49.57 -21.50 16.66
N GLN A 197 48.96 -21.05 15.57
CA GLN A 197 49.03 -21.71 14.27
C GLN A 197 49.78 -20.91 13.20
N ALA A 198 50.65 -20.01 13.63
CA ALA A 198 51.75 -19.48 12.82
C ALA A 198 52.77 -20.56 12.39
N GLY A 199 52.57 -21.81 12.83
CA GLY A 199 53.30 -22.99 12.34
C GLY A 199 52.64 -23.72 11.16
N ASN A 200 51.31 -23.88 11.10
CA ASN A 200 50.65 -24.64 10.01
C ASN A 200 49.10 -24.64 10.02
N ALA A 201 48.43 -23.51 9.74
CA ALA A 201 47.06 -23.57 9.22
C ALA A 201 46.63 -22.36 8.38
N ALA A 202 46.04 -22.71 7.24
CA ALA A 202 45.02 -21.97 6.50
C ALA A 202 45.39 -20.66 5.79
N ARG A 203 46.66 -20.46 5.40
CA ARG A 203 46.93 -19.67 4.19
C ARG A 203 46.82 -20.58 2.97
N PHE A 204 45.85 -20.31 2.10
CA PHE A 204 45.71 -21.01 0.82
C PHE A 204 47.05 -20.93 0.08
N THR A 205 47.75 -22.07 -0.02
CA THR A 205 49.00 -22.19 -0.77
C THR A 205 48.67 -22.80 -2.12
N PRO A 206 48.72 -22.03 -3.22
CA PRO A 206 48.37 -22.53 -4.54
C PRO A 206 49.24 -23.74 -4.89
N ARG A 207 48.62 -24.88 -5.23
CA ARG A 207 49.35 -26.08 -5.67
C ARG A 207 50.04 -25.79 -7.00
N ARG A 208 51.37 -25.99 -7.07
CA ARG A 208 52.16 -25.90 -8.30
C ARG A 208 52.50 -27.29 -8.82
N ILE A 209 52.36 -27.49 -10.13
CA ILE A 209 52.68 -28.77 -10.80
C ILE A 209 54.02 -28.60 -11.51
N ASN A 210 54.98 -29.49 -11.27
CA ASN A 210 56.25 -29.45 -12.02
C ASN A 210 56.02 -29.86 -13.48
N PRO A 211 56.76 -29.29 -14.43
CA PRO A 211 56.62 -29.62 -15.85
C PRO A 211 56.94 -31.09 -16.18
N GLU A 212 57.70 -31.78 -15.33
CA GLU A 212 58.02 -33.21 -15.46
C GLU A 212 56.87 -34.12 -15.03
N ASP A 213 55.94 -33.62 -14.21
CA ASP A 213 54.77 -34.34 -13.70
C ASP A 213 53.53 -34.20 -14.62
N VAL A 214 53.73 -33.67 -15.83
CA VAL A 214 52.66 -33.42 -16.82
C VAL A 214 52.60 -34.59 -17.81
N PRO A 215 51.50 -35.37 -17.83
CA PRO A 215 51.33 -36.45 -18.79
C PRO A 215 51.29 -35.94 -20.25
N GLU A 216 51.77 -36.76 -21.19
CA GLU A 216 51.71 -36.44 -22.63
C GLU A 216 50.26 -36.14 -23.07
N GLY A 217 50.07 -35.05 -23.81
CA GLY A 217 48.74 -34.59 -24.25
C GLY A 217 47.98 -33.71 -23.24
N MET A 218 48.58 -33.38 -22.09
CA MET A 218 48.02 -32.43 -21.11
C MET A 218 48.86 -31.16 -21.05
N ARG A 219 48.24 -30.01 -20.75
CA ARG A 219 48.92 -28.74 -20.47
C ARG A 219 48.52 -28.17 -19.11
N VAL A 220 49.44 -27.45 -18.49
CA VAL A 220 49.21 -26.78 -17.20
C VAL A 220 48.61 -25.39 -17.41
N ILE A 221 47.54 -25.06 -16.69
CA ILE A 221 46.99 -23.71 -16.58
C ILE A 221 47.20 -23.20 -15.16
N SER A 222 48.03 -22.16 -15.01
CA SER A 222 48.29 -21.52 -13.72
C SER A 222 47.21 -20.51 -13.37
N THR A 223 46.51 -20.76 -12.27
CA THR A 223 45.50 -19.84 -11.71
C THR A 223 45.98 -19.32 -10.34
N PRO A 224 45.42 -18.20 -9.84
CA PRO A 224 45.66 -17.76 -8.47
C PRO A 224 45.24 -18.81 -7.42
N PHE A 225 44.41 -19.78 -7.81
CA PHE A 225 43.98 -20.91 -6.98
C PHE A 225 44.81 -22.18 -7.21
N GLY A 226 45.95 -22.08 -7.90
CA GLY A 226 46.82 -23.22 -8.22
C GLY A 226 46.72 -23.67 -9.66
N ASP A 227 47.48 -24.72 -9.96
CA ASP A 227 47.66 -25.22 -11.32
C ASP A 227 46.67 -26.36 -11.63
N ARG A 228 46.11 -26.36 -12.84
CA ARG A 228 45.23 -27.45 -13.34
C ARG A 228 45.77 -28.01 -14.64
N LEU A 229 45.66 -29.33 -14.80
CA LEU A 229 45.92 -30.05 -16.05
C LEU A 229 44.67 -30.03 -16.93
N VAL A 230 44.84 -29.67 -18.19
CA VAL A 230 43.78 -29.66 -19.21
C VAL A 230 44.29 -30.37 -20.45
N ALA A 231 43.46 -31.21 -21.08
CA ALA A 231 43.82 -31.86 -22.34
C ALA A 231 44.11 -30.82 -23.43
N GLN A 232 45.13 -31.09 -24.23
CA GLN A 232 45.52 -30.27 -25.38
C GLN A 232 44.68 -30.59 -26.62
#